data_AF-A0A540VB77-F1
#
_entry.id   AF-A0A540VB77-F1
#
_cell.length_a   1.000
_cell.length_b   1.000
_cell.length_c   1.000
_cell.angle_alpha   90.00
_cell.angle_beta   90.00
_cell.angle_gamma   90.00
#
_symmetry.space_group_name_H-M   'P 1'
#
loop_
_entity.id
_entity.type
_entity.pdbx_description
1 polymer ?
#
loop_
_entity_poly.entity_id
_entity_poly.type
_entity_poly.pdbx_seq_one_letter_code
_entity_poly.pdbx_strand_id
1 'polypeptide(L)' 'MNSRRHQIDAGEEITDSLDMSRARRPNQETKRVNVDFPVWMIESLDKEAQRLGVTRQSIIKVWLAERLEEVRR' A
#
# COMPACT_ATOMS: atom_id res chain seq x y z
N MET A 1 43.45 -15.98 16.05
CA MET A 1 44.14 -14.71 15.75
C MET A 1 43.18 -13.78 15.04
N ASN A 2 43.26 -12.50 15.41
CA ASN A 2 42.41 -11.36 15.07
C ASN A 2 42.08 -11.09 13.59
N SER A 3 40.85 -10.58 13.40
CA SER A 3 40.44 -9.38 12.63
C SER A 3 40.66 -9.37 11.11
N ARG A 4 39.73 -8.89 10.26
CA ARG A 4 39.18 -7.52 10.25
C ARG A 4 37.80 -7.43 9.56
N ARG A 5 36.99 -6.48 10.06
CA ARG A 5 35.72 -5.91 9.57
C ARG A 5 35.89 -5.16 8.23
N HIS A 6 34.82 -5.01 7.44
CA HIS A 6 33.97 -3.79 7.38
C HIS A 6 32.73 -3.93 6.46
N GLN A 7 31.59 -3.54 7.05
CA GLN A 7 30.29 -3.04 6.55
C GLN A 7 29.84 -3.30 5.11
N ILE A 8 28.70 -4.01 5.00
CA ILE A 8 27.65 -3.69 4.03
C ILE A 8 26.37 -3.50 4.85
N ASP A 9 26.03 -2.24 5.06
CA ASP A 9 24.72 -1.77 5.50
C ASP A 9 23.77 -1.78 4.28
N ALA A 10 22.46 -1.78 4.54
CA ALA A 10 21.36 -1.79 3.57
C ALA A 10 20.93 -3.17 3.02
N GLY A 11 20.20 -3.89 3.88
CA GLY A 11 18.84 -4.37 3.59
C GLY A 11 18.58 -5.07 2.26
N GLU A 12 18.68 -6.40 2.32
CA GLU A 12 17.89 -7.39 1.59
C GLU A 12 18.14 -7.57 0.08
N GLU A 13 18.98 -8.58 -0.20
CA GLU A 13 18.69 -9.63 -1.20
C GLU A 13 17.20 -10.06 -1.07
N ILE A 14 16.47 -10.49 -2.09
CA ILE A 14 16.69 -11.67 -2.94
C ILE A 14 15.73 -11.52 -4.14
N THR A 15 16.16 -11.95 -5.32
CA THR A 15 15.38 -12.56 -6.44
C THR A 15 15.70 -12.00 -7.83
N ASP A 16 16.98 -12.08 -8.19
CA ASP A 16 17.49 -11.79 -9.55
C ASP A 16 17.27 -12.97 -10.54
N SER A 17 16.16 -13.72 -10.43
CA SER A 17 15.93 -14.90 -11.29
C SER A 17 14.49 -15.24 -11.64
N LEU A 18 13.54 -14.32 -11.44
CA LEU A 18 12.19 -14.49 -11.98
C LEU A 18 12.12 -13.75 -13.32
N ASP A 19 12.07 -14.51 -14.41
CA ASP A 19 11.83 -14.00 -15.77
C ASP A 19 10.47 -13.27 -15.80
N MET A 20 10.51 -11.97 -15.57
CA MET A 20 9.34 -11.08 -15.45
C MET A 20 8.64 -10.82 -16.80
N SER A 21 9.12 -11.39 -17.90
CA SER A 21 8.60 -11.12 -19.24
C SER A 21 7.20 -11.69 -19.50
N ARG A 22 6.66 -12.54 -18.61
CA ARG A 22 5.34 -13.18 -18.77
C ARG A 22 4.29 -12.84 -17.72
N ALA A 23 4.60 -12.01 -16.73
CA ALA A 23 3.67 -11.68 -15.64
C ALA A 23 2.91 -10.37 -15.90
N ARG A 24 1.98 -10.35 -16.86
CA ARG A 24 1.00 -9.24 -16.93
C ARG A 24 -0.13 -9.49 -15.93
N ARG A 25 -0.20 -8.67 -14.89
CA ARG A 25 -1.23 -8.73 -13.85
C ARG A 25 -2.47 -7.95 -14.34
N PRO A 26 -3.66 -8.56 -14.43
CA PRO A 26 -4.88 -7.78 -14.63
C PRO A 26 -5.02 -6.78 -13.47
N ASN A 27 -5.36 -5.51 -13.77
CA ASN A 27 -5.44 -4.35 -12.85
C ASN A 27 -4.15 -3.50 -12.68
N GLN A 28 -3.21 -3.52 -13.62
CA GLN A 28 -2.04 -2.64 -13.58
C GLN A 28 -2.32 -1.16 -13.93
N GLU A 29 -3.51 -0.85 -14.46
CA GLU A 29 -3.87 0.52 -14.80
C GLU A 29 -4.46 1.25 -13.60
N THR A 30 -3.69 2.18 -13.04
CA THR A 30 -4.15 3.08 -11.97
C THR A 30 -4.62 4.39 -12.59
N LYS A 31 -5.87 4.79 -12.30
CA LYS A 31 -6.43 6.09 -12.71
C LYS A 31 -6.56 6.99 -11.49
N ARG A 32 -5.98 8.20 -11.54
CA ARG A 32 -6.13 9.21 -10.49
C ARG A 32 -7.51 9.84 -10.57
N VAL A 33 -8.18 9.94 -9.43
CA VAL A 33 -9.46 10.63 -9.26
C VAL A 33 -9.31 11.61 -8.10
N ASN A 34 -9.82 12.83 -8.26
CA ASN A 34 -9.86 13.84 -7.21
C ASN A 34 -11.27 13.86 -6.62
N VAL A 35 -11.37 13.94 -5.30
CA VAL A 35 -12.64 13.95 -4.56
C VAL A 35 -12.49 14.91 -3.39
N ASP A 36 -13.47 15.80 -3.24
CA ASP A 36 -13.57 16.66 -2.07
C ASP A 36 -14.37 15.97 -0.97
N PHE A 37 -13.90 16.09 0.28
CA PHE A 37 -14.55 15.54 1.45
C PHE A 37 -14.88 16.65 2.45
N PRO A 38 -16.06 16.59 3.11
CA PRO A 38 -16.34 17.46 4.24
C PRO A 38 -15.29 17.32 5.34
N VAL A 39 -14.99 18.41 6.04
CA VAL A 39 -13.96 18.45 7.10
C VAL A 39 -14.18 17.37 8.17
N TRP A 40 -15.42 17.22 8.65
CA TRP A 40 -15.78 16.22 9.66
C TRP A 40 -15.47 14.78 9.22
N MET A 41 -15.56 14.50 7.91
CA MET A 41 -15.29 13.19 7.36
C MET A 41 -13.78 12.93 7.33
N ILE A 42 -12.99 13.93 6.94
CA ILE A 42 -11.52 13.85 6.95
C ILE A 42 -11.01 13.58 8.37
N GLU A 43 -11.51 14.32 9.37
CA GLU A 43 -11.14 14.12 10.77
C GLU A 43 -11.48 12.70 11.27
N SER A 44 -12.63 12.18 10.85
CA SER A 44 -13.05 10.82 11.20
C SER A 44 -12.13 9.76 10.56
N LEU A 45 -11.79 9.95 9.27
CA LEU A 45 -10.85 9.09 8.55
C LEU A 45 -9.46 9.11 9.16
N ASP A 46 -8.98 10.27 9.61
CA ASP A 46 -7.67 10.42 10.24
C ASP A 46 -7.56 9.69 11.56
N LYS A 47 -8.57 9.83 12.42
CA LYS A 47 -8.63 9.12 13.71
C LYS A 47 -8.55 7.61 13.50
N GLU A 48 -9.28 7.11 12.52
CA GLU A 48 -9.32 5.69 12.25
C GLU A 48 -8.04 5.17 11.59
N ALA A 49 -7.48 5.93 10.65
CA ALA A 49 -6.19 5.64 10.05
C ALA A 49 -5.08 5.58 11.11
N GLN A 50 -5.08 6.54 12.06
CA GLN A 50 -4.15 6.55 13.20
C GLN A 50 -4.35 5.34 14.12
N ARG A 51 -5.61 5.00 14.45
CA ARG A 51 -5.94 3.84 15.29
C ARG A 51 -5.41 2.53 14.71
N LEU A 52 -5.43 2.41 13.39
CA LEU A 52 -4.97 1.23 12.66
C LEU A 52 -3.50 1.30 12.23
N GLY A 53 -2.82 2.43 12.45
CA GLY A 53 -1.42 2.62 12.03
C GLY A 53 -1.24 2.65 10.51
N VAL A 54 -2.25 3.08 9.75
CA VAL A 54 -2.24 3.13 8.28
C VAL A 54 -2.45 4.55 7.77
N THR A 55 -2.30 4.74 6.46
CA THR A 55 -2.59 6.03 5.83
C THR A 55 -4.09 6.22 5.58
N ARG A 56 -4.53 7.47 5.51
CA ARG A 56 -5.89 7.84 5.08
C ARG A 56 -6.26 7.23 3.72
N GLN A 57 -5.32 7.20 2.78
CA GLN A 57 -5.51 6.61 1.45
C GLN A 57 -5.76 5.10 1.53
N SER A 58 -5.07 4.39 2.44
CA SER A 58 -5.25 2.95 2.63
C SER A 58 -6.65 2.64 3.15
N ILE A 59 -7.13 3.38 4.15
CA ILE A 59 -8.46 3.12 4.72
C ILE A 59 -9.59 3.45 3.74
N ILE A 60 -9.45 4.54 2.97
CA ILE A 60 -10.40 4.88 1.89
C ILE A 60 -10.49 3.74 0.87
N LYS A 61 -9.34 3.17 0.47
CA LYS A 61 -9.31 2.05 -0.50
C LYS A 61 -10.00 0.80 0.05
N VAL A 62 -9.71 0.43 1.29
CA VAL A 62 -10.30 -0.77 1.93
C VAL A 62 -11.81 -0.63 2.03
N TRP A 63 -12.30 0.46 2.62
CA TRP A 63 -13.73 0.66 2.80
C TRP A 63 -14.50 0.77 1.48
N LEU A 64 -13.90 1.41 0.47
CA LEU A 64 -14.50 1.47 -0.86
C LEU A 64 -14.58 0.08 -1.49
N ALA A 65 -13.54 -0.73 -1.37
CA ALA A 65 -13.54 -2.10 -1.87
C ALA A 65 -14.58 -2.97 -1.16
N GLU A 66 -14.68 -2.88 0.17
CA GLU A 66 -15.68 -3.59 0.97
C GLU A 66 -17.11 -3.23 0.56
N ARG A 67 -17.40 -1.93 0.42
CA ARG A 67 -18.73 -1.45 -0.04
C ARG A 67 -19.03 -1.91 -1.47
N LEU A 68 -18.05 -1.89 -2.38
CA LEU A 68 -18.23 -2.35 -3.75
C LEU A 68 -18.48 -3.87 -3.81
N GLU A 69 -17.84 -4.65 -2.95
CA GLU A 69 -18.07 -6.09 -2.86
C GLU A 69 -19.48 -6.41 -2.33
N GLU A 70 -19.98 -5.66 -1.35
CA GLU A 70 -21.35 -5.79 -0.86
C GLU A 70 -22.39 -5.48 -1.93
N VAL A 71 -22.16 -4.46 -2.77
CA VAL A 71 -23.07 -4.13 -3.88
C VAL A 71 -23.08 -5.20 -4.98
N ARG A 72 -21.99 -5.98 -5.11
CA ARG A 72 -21.88 -7.06 -6.11
C ARG A 72 -22.52 -8.38 -5.66
N ARG A 73 -22.87 -8.51 -4.38
CA ARG A 73 -23.58 -9.68 -3.83
C ARG A 73 -25.08 -9.54 -4.00
#